data_AF-A0A356NMY7-F1
#
_entry.id   AF-A0A356NMY7-F1
#
_cell.length_a   1.000
_cell.length_b   1.000
_cell.length_c   1.000
_cell.angle_alpha   90.00
_cell.angle_beta   90.00
_cell.angle_gamma   90.00
#
_symmetry.space_group_name_H-M   'P 1'
#
loop_
_entity.id
_entity.type
_entity.pdbx_description
1 polymer ?
#
loop_
_entity_poly.entity_id
_entity_poly.type
_entity_poly.pdbx_seq_one_letter_code
_entity_poly.pdbx_strand_id
1 'polypeptide(L)'
;LMRVRSMQMNDAHIYCTSEQFADEFRAVNEMYLKYFKIFGFEKYKMRFSTHDPARLGEKFVDESELWKQTEDMVRQVLIDSEIDFEEIPNEAAFYGPKIDVQVYSISGREFTIATNQVDFAVPSKFGLQYRTSDNQFETPLCIHRAPLGTHERFLAFLIERYAGNFPLW
;
A
#
# COMPACT_ATOMS: atom_id res chain seq x y z
N LEU A 1 7.11 9.61 19.29
CA LEU A 1 7.00 8.41 18.45
C LEU A 1 6.33 8.65 17.08
N MET A 2 5.36 9.57 16.97
CA MET A 2 4.62 9.82 15.72
C MET A 2 5.47 10.27 14.50
N ARG A 3 6.58 10.98 14.74
CA ARG A 3 7.53 11.43 13.71
C ARG A 3 8.94 11.35 14.28
N VAL A 4 9.79 10.54 13.66
CA VAL A 4 11.15 10.21 14.11
C VAL A 4 12.10 10.20 12.92
N ARG A 5 13.43 10.24 13.17
CA ARG A 5 14.45 10.19 12.11
C ARG A 5 14.92 8.79 11.78
N SER A 6 15.05 7.93 12.80
CA SER A 6 15.31 6.49 12.63
C SER A 6 14.02 5.76 12.95
N MET A 7 13.65 4.82 12.10
CA MET A 7 12.42 4.05 12.21
C MET A 7 12.66 2.62 11.72
N GLN A 8 11.90 1.69 12.24
CA GLN A 8 11.84 0.31 11.76
C GLN A 8 10.44 0.05 11.25
N MET A 9 10.33 -0.52 10.06
CA MET A 9 9.06 -0.69 9.37
C MET A 9 8.83 -2.17 9.11
N ASN A 10 7.57 -2.60 9.20
CA ASN A 10 7.18 -3.96 8.85
C ASN A 10 7.06 -4.15 7.33
N ASP A 11 8.06 -3.63 6.64
CA ASP A 11 8.16 -3.54 5.20
C ASP A 11 8.36 -4.91 4.56
N ALA A 12 7.79 -5.10 3.38
CA ALA A 12 8.06 -6.25 2.52
C ALA A 12 7.76 -5.91 1.07
N HIS A 13 8.42 -6.65 0.19
CA HIS A 13 8.31 -6.53 -1.26
C HIS A 13 7.88 -7.89 -1.82
N ILE A 14 6.73 -7.94 -2.49
CA ILE A 14 6.20 -9.15 -3.12
C ILE A 14 6.38 -9.03 -4.62
N TYR A 15 7.16 -9.92 -5.21
CA TYR A 15 7.29 -10.02 -6.67
C TYR A 15 6.31 -11.06 -7.19
N CYS A 16 5.43 -10.64 -8.09
CA CYS A 16 4.36 -11.48 -8.61
C CYS A 16 4.18 -11.28 -10.11
N THR A 17 3.54 -12.25 -10.77
CA THR A 17 3.11 -12.11 -12.16
C THR A 17 1.86 -11.23 -12.26
N SER A 18 1.53 -10.78 -13.46
CA SER A 18 0.30 -9.98 -13.70
C SER A 18 -0.97 -10.75 -13.32
N GLU A 19 -0.98 -12.08 -13.51
CA GLU A 19 -2.12 -12.94 -13.16
C GLU A 19 -2.27 -13.11 -11.65
N GLN A 20 -1.17 -13.14 -10.91
CA GLN A 20 -1.16 -13.28 -9.45
C GLN A 20 -1.46 -11.98 -8.71
N PHE A 21 -1.29 -10.84 -9.38
CA PHE A 21 -1.39 -9.52 -8.77
C PHE A 21 -2.66 -9.33 -7.95
N ALA A 22 -3.82 -9.68 -8.52
CA ALA A 22 -5.10 -9.43 -7.88
C ALA A 22 -5.23 -10.17 -6.54
N ASP A 23 -4.77 -11.43 -6.49
CA ASP A 23 -4.82 -12.27 -5.29
C ASP A 23 -3.82 -11.79 -4.24
N GLU A 24 -2.59 -11.47 -4.63
CA GLU A 24 -1.57 -10.96 -3.71
C GLU A 24 -1.96 -9.60 -3.12
N PHE A 25 -2.50 -8.70 -3.95
CA PHE A 25 -2.94 -7.38 -3.50
C PHE A 25 -4.14 -7.48 -2.54
N ARG A 26 -5.10 -8.36 -2.84
CA ARG A 26 -6.24 -8.66 -1.97
C ARG A 26 -5.79 -9.25 -0.63
N ALA A 27 -4.88 -10.23 -0.65
CA ALA A 27 -4.35 -10.84 0.57
C ALA A 27 -3.67 -9.82 1.50
N VAL A 28 -2.97 -8.84 0.93
CA VAL A 28 -2.37 -7.73 1.70
C VAL A 28 -3.46 -6.84 2.31
N ASN A 29 -4.53 -6.52 1.58
CA ASN A 29 -5.65 -5.73 2.12
C ASN A 29 -6.38 -6.48 3.25
N GLU A 30 -6.64 -7.77 3.08
CA GLU A 30 -7.23 -8.63 4.13
C GLU A 30 -6.36 -8.69 5.39
N MET A 31 -5.03 -8.71 5.22
CA MET A 31 -4.10 -8.65 6.34
C MET A 31 -4.24 -7.34 7.13
N TYR A 32 -4.47 -6.20 6.49
CA TYR A 32 -4.73 -4.93 7.19
C TYR A 32 -6.01 -5.00 8.01
N LEU A 33 -7.11 -5.45 7.40
CA LEU A 33 -8.40 -5.57 8.06
C LEU A 33 -8.33 -6.50 9.27
N LYS A 34 -7.60 -7.62 9.14
CA LYS A 34 -7.34 -8.55 10.25
C LYS A 34 -6.59 -7.85 11.39
N TYR A 35 -5.54 -7.09 11.11
CA TYR A 35 -4.82 -6.36 12.15
C TYR A 35 -5.66 -5.29 12.80
N PHE A 36 -6.43 -4.50 12.04
CA PHE A 36 -7.30 -3.47 12.60
C PHE A 36 -8.31 -4.07 13.56
N LYS A 37 -8.86 -5.25 13.25
CA LYS A 37 -9.71 -6.00 14.18
C LYS A 37 -8.97 -6.43 15.46
N ILE A 38 -7.75 -6.94 15.34
CA ILE A 38 -6.95 -7.39 16.49
C ILE A 38 -6.61 -6.23 17.45
N PHE A 39 -6.20 -5.08 16.90
CA PHE A 39 -5.79 -3.91 17.67
C PHE A 39 -6.93 -2.94 18.00
N GLY A 40 -8.17 -3.25 17.58
CA GLY A 40 -9.36 -2.47 17.88
C GLY A 40 -9.41 -1.11 17.18
N PHE A 41 -8.89 -1.01 15.95
CA PHE A 41 -9.07 0.15 15.08
C PHE A 41 -10.41 0.06 14.34
N GLU A 42 -11.41 0.77 14.85
CA GLU A 42 -12.78 0.73 14.30
C GLU A 42 -12.99 1.77 13.18
N LYS A 43 -12.26 2.88 13.23
CA LYS A 43 -12.39 3.99 12.28
C LYS A 43 -11.13 4.13 11.44
N TYR A 44 -11.22 3.73 10.18
CA TYR A 44 -10.18 3.92 9.17
C TYR A 44 -10.81 4.35 7.83
N LYS A 45 -9.99 4.94 6.96
CA LYS A 45 -10.37 5.27 5.58
C LYS A 45 -9.26 4.78 4.65
N MET A 46 -9.61 4.06 3.60
CA MET A 46 -8.66 3.72 2.55
C MET A 46 -8.70 4.78 1.46
N ARG A 47 -7.53 5.32 1.10
CA ARG A 47 -7.36 6.24 -0.02
C ARG A 47 -6.66 5.51 -1.15
N PHE A 48 -7.28 5.48 -2.31
CA PHE A 48 -6.65 4.99 -3.52
C PHE A 48 -5.99 6.17 -4.25
N SER A 49 -4.69 6.28 -4.07
CA SER A 49 -3.89 7.39 -4.58
C SER A 49 -3.42 7.08 -6.01
N THR A 50 -3.88 7.88 -6.97
CA THR A 50 -3.62 7.76 -8.41
C THR A 50 -2.63 8.81 -8.91
N HIS A 51 -2.07 8.61 -10.10
CA HIS A 51 -1.21 9.60 -10.75
C HIS A 51 -2.00 10.80 -11.27
N ASP A 52 -1.28 11.89 -11.52
CA ASP A 52 -1.75 12.99 -12.34
C ASP A 52 -1.12 12.85 -13.74
N PRO A 53 -1.90 12.57 -14.80
CA PRO A 53 -1.39 12.44 -16.15
C PRO A 53 -0.61 13.68 -16.64
N ALA A 54 -0.94 14.87 -16.12
CA ALA A 54 -0.23 16.10 -16.48
C ALA A 54 1.20 16.19 -15.90
N ARG A 55 1.57 15.25 -15.00
CA ARG A 55 2.85 15.24 -14.29
C ARG A 55 3.73 14.02 -14.60
N LEU A 56 3.38 13.29 -15.66
CA LEU A 56 4.22 12.23 -16.23
C LEU A 56 5.57 12.81 -16.68
N GLY A 57 6.65 12.09 -16.41
CA GLY A 57 8.02 12.53 -16.68
C GLY A 57 8.60 13.56 -15.70
N GLU A 58 7.77 14.17 -14.84
CA GLU A 58 8.21 15.08 -13.77
C GLU A 58 8.15 14.40 -12.40
N LYS A 59 6.95 14.17 -11.90
CA LYS A 59 6.70 13.54 -10.59
C LYS A 59 6.54 12.03 -10.72
N PHE A 60 5.94 11.59 -11.82
CA PHE A 60 5.61 10.19 -12.08
C PHE A 60 6.48 9.66 -13.22
N VAL A 61 6.78 8.36 -13.19
CA VAL A 61 7.46 7.68 -14.31
C VAL A 61 6.66 7.85 -15.60
N ASP A 62 7.36 8.08 -16.71
CA ASP A 62 6.78 8.39 -18.03
C ASP A 62 6.32 7.12 -18.76
N GLU A 63 5.32 6.45 -18.18
CA GLU A 63 4.81 5.15 -18.62
C GLU A 63 3.27 5.14 -18.53
N SER A 64 2.59 5.94 -19.35
CA SER A 64 1.15 6.19 -19.25
C SER A 64 0.29 4.92 -19.30
N GLU A 65 0.67 3.95 -20.14
CA GLU A 65 -0.07 2.69 -20.30
C GLU A 65 0.02 1.83 -19.04
N LEU A 66 1.21 1.73 -18.43
CA LEU A 66 1.40 0.97 -17.19
C LEU A 66 0.69 1.62 -16.01
N TRP A 67 0.67 2.96 -15.96
CA TRP A 67 -0.12 3.69 -14.98
C TRP A 67 -1.60 3.33 -15.05
N LYS A 68 -2.18 3.46 -16.25
CA LYS A 68 -3.59 3.13 -16.46
C LYS A 68 -3.89 1.67 -16.13
N GLN A 69 -3.05 0.76 -16.62
CA GLN A 69 -3.21 -0.67 -16.36
C GLN A 69 -3.20 -0.98 -14.87
N THR A 70 -2.18 -0.53 -14.15
CA THR A 70 -2.03 -0.85 -12.72
C THR A 70 -3.07 -0.15 -11.85
N GLU A 71 -3.52 1.06 -12.23
CA GLU A 71 -4.64 1.72 -11.56
C GLU A 71 -5.95 0.96 -11.74
N ASP A 72 -6.24 0.50 -12.96
CA ASP A 72 -7.44 -0.30 -13.24
C ASP A 72 -7.41 -1.64 -12.50
N MET A 73 -6.24 -2.30 -12.43
CA MET A 73 -6.07 -3.54 -11.66
C MET A 73 -6.33 -3.30 -10.16
N VAL A 74 -5.75 -2.26 -9.57
CA VAL A 74 -5.98 -1.91 -8.15
C VAL A 74 -7.45 -1.59 -7.91
N ARG A 75 -8.06 -0.75 -8.76
CA ARG A 75 -9.47 -0.37 -8.66
C ARG A 75 -10.39 -1.59 -8.68
N GLN A 76 -10.16 -2.52 -9.61
CA GLN A 76 -10.95 -3.74 -9.71
C GLN A 76 -10.82 -4.59 -8.45
N VAL A 77 -9.61 -4.77 -7.91
CA VAL A 77 -9.40 -5.52 -6.66
C VAL A 77 -10.15 -4.88 -5.49
N LEU A 78 -10.15 -3.55 -5.37
CA LEU A 78 -10.88 -2.86 -4.30
C LEU A 78 -12.40 -3.04 -4.42
N ILE A 79 -12.94 -2.89 -5.64
CA ILE A 79 -14.37 -3.10 -5.94
C ILE A 79 -14.76 -4.54 -5.60
N ASP A 80 -13.99 -5.52 -6.08
CA ASP A 80 -14.26 -6.94 -5.85
C ASP A 80 -14.06 -7.37 -4.40
N SER A 81 -13.36 -6.56 -3.59
CA SER A 81 -13.15 -6.82 -2.16
C SER A 81 -14.20 -6.11 -1.29
N GLU A 82 -15.13 -5.37 -1.90
CA GLU A 82 -16.15 -4.56 -1.20
C GLU A 82 -15.52 -3.62 -0.15
N ILE A 83 -14.32 -3.13 -0.43
CA ILE A 83 -13.61 -2.20 0.45
C ILE A 83 -14.04 -0.78 0.10
N ASP A 84 -14.52 -0.02 1.07
CA ASP A 84 -14.78 1.40 0.88
C ASP A 84 -13.46 2.17 0.70
N PHE A 85 -13.32 2.86 -0.43
CA PHE A 85 -12.17 3.71 -0.72
C PHE A 85 -12.58 5.04 -1.34
N GLU A 86 -11.67 6.01 -1.23
CA GLU A 86 -11.75 7.30 -1.91
C GLU A 86 -10.56 7.44 -2.87
N GLU A 87 -10.83 7.74 -4.14
CA GLU A 87 -9.76 8.04 -5.10
C GLU A 87 -9.20 9.45 -4.88
N ILE A 88 -7.88 9.54 -4.77
CA ILE A 88 -7.16 10.79 -4.57
C ILE A 88 -6.14 10.98 -5.71
N PRO A 89 -6.37 11.92 -6.63
CA PRO A 89 -5.44 12.19 -7.71
C PRO A 89 -4.15 12.83 -7.19
N ASN A 90 -3.05 12.61 -7.92
CA ASN A 90 -1.73 13.21 -7.66
C ASN A 90 -1.10 12.82 -6.31
N GLU A 91 -1.56 11.76 -5.64
CA GLU A 91 -0.99 11.31 -4.36
C GLU A 91 -0.28 9.96 -4.46
N ALA A 92 -0.23 9.35 -5.66
CA ALA A 92 0.50 8.11 -5.89
C ALA A 92 2.00 8.20 -5.57
N ALA A 93 2.66 7.06 -5.45
CA ALA A 93 4.12 7.00 -5.46
C ALA A 93 4.63 7.40 -6.85
N PHE A 94 5.93 7.69 -7.00
CA PHE A 94 6.44 8.08 -8.32
C PHE A 94 6.45 6.90 -9.33
N TYR A 95 6.39 5.65 -8.85
CA TYR A 95 6.55 4.41 -9.62
C TYR A 95 5.26 3.59 -9.78
N GLY A 96 4.14 4.07 -9.23
CA GLY A 96 2.85 3.39 -9.37
C GLY A 96 1.81 3.78 -8.33
N PRO A 97 0.57 3.29 -8.50
CA PRO A 97 -0.55 3.58 -7.61
C PRO A 97 -0.34 3.00 -6.22
N LYS A 98 -1.03 3.56 -5.22
CA LYS A 98 -1.01 3.02 -3.86
C LYS A 98 -2.32 3.18 -3.12
N ILE A 99 -2.56 2.28 -2.18
CA ILE A 99 -3.52 2.44 -1.11
C ILE A 99 -2.81 3.02 0.10
N ASP A 100 -3.35 4.11 0.64
CA ASP A 100 -2.95 4.69 1.91
C ASP A 100 -4.08 4.50 2.93
N VAL A 101 -3.83 3.74 4.00
CA VAL A 101 -4.82 3.58 5.08
C VAL A 101 -4.63 4.68 6.11
N GLN A 102 -5.66 5.51 6.23
CA GLN A 102 -5.75 6.58 7.21
C GLN A 102 -6.43 6.09 8.48
N VAL A 103 -5.85 6.40 9.64
CA VAL A 103 -6.49 6.25 10.95
C VAL A 103 -6.46 7.57 11.70
N TYR A 104 -7.23 7.64 12.77
CA TYR A 104 -7.39 8.84 13.58
C TYR A 104 -6.78 8.62 14.96
N SER A 105 -5.95 9.55 15.40
CA SER A 105 -5.55 9.67 16.81
C SER A 105 -6.74 10.01 17.70
N ILE A 106 -6.59 9.87 19.02
CA ILE A 106 -7.64 10.27 19.98
C ILE A 106 -7.97 11.76 19.86
N SER A 107 -7.00 12.59 19.50
CA SER A 107 -7.19 14.03 19.25
C SER A 107 -7.97 14.34 17.96
N GLY A 108 -8.35 13.34 17.18
CA GLY A 108 -9.03 13.49 15.88
C GLY A 108 -8.10 13.77 14.70
N ARG A 109 -6.79 13.91 14.93
CA ARG A 109 -5.81 14.10 13.86
C ARG A 109 -5.62 12.81 13.05
N GLU A 110 -5.68 12.95 11.73
CA GLU A 110 -5.49 11.87 10.76
C GLU A 110 -4.01 11.57 10.51
N PHE A 111 -3.70 10.28 10.35
CA PHE A 111 -2.38 9.82 9.91
C PHE A 111 -2.49 8.58 9.02
N THR A 112 -1.56 8.47 8.08
CA THR A 112 -1.34 7.24 7.31
C THR A 112 -0.52 6.24 8.12
N ILE A 113 -1.05 5.03 8.30
CA ILE A 113 -0.38 3.98 9.09
C ILE A 113 0.03 2.77 8.27
N ALA A 114 -0.68 2.50 7.18
CA ALA A 114 -0.40 1.36 6.33
C ALA A 114 -0.48 1.77 4.87
N THR A 115 0.26 1.05 4.04
CA THR A 115 0.31 1.32 2.60
C THR A 115 0.52 0.03 1.82
N ASN A 116 -0.19 -0.10 0.70
CA ASN A 116 -0.09 -1.17 -0.29
C ASN A 116 0.15 -0.53 -1.65
N GLN A 117 1.35 -0.61 -2.19
CA GLN A 117 1.79 0.16 -3.37
C GLN A 117 2.17 -0.79 -4.49
N VAL A 118 1.75 -0.46 -5.69
CA VAL A 118 2.19 -1.15 -6.90
C VAL A 118 3.41 -0.43 -7.44
N ASP A 119 4.43 -1.19 -7.82
CA ASP A 119 5.62 -0.72 -8.49
C ASP A 119 5.85 -1.55 -9.75
N PHE A 120 5.63 -0.90 -10.88
CA PHE A 120 5.88 -1.46 -12.20
C PHE A 120 7.20 -0.95 -12.81
N ALA A 121 7.90 -0.03 -12.14
CA ALA A 121 9.06 0.67 -12.71
C ALA A 121 10.40 0.16 -12.18
N VAL A 122 10.53 -0.06 -10.87
CA VAL A 122 11.79 -0.49 -10.25
C VAL A 122 12.21 -1.90 -10.70
N PRO A 123 11.32 -2.90 -10.82
CA PRO A 123 11.73 -4.23 -11.29
C PRO A 123 12.48 -4.20 -12.62
N SER A 124 11.96 -3.45 -13.59
CA SER A 124 12.59 -3.26 -14.91
C SER A 124 13.95 -2.56 -14.80
N LYS A 125 14.07 -1.50 -13.99
CA LYS A 125 15.32 -0.75 -13.78
C LYS A 125 16.44 -1.60 -13.18
N PHE A 126 16.10 -2.61 -12.39
CA PHE A 126 17.06 -3.56 -11.80
C PHE A 126 17.30 -4.79 -12.68
N GLY A 127 16.65 -4.89 -13.85
CA GLY A 127 16.75 -6.05 -14.73
C GLY A 127 16.16 -7.31 -14.10
N LEU A 128 15.17 -7.18 -13.21
CA LEU A 128 14.49 -8.33 -12.62
C LEU A 128 13.63 -9.02 -13.68
N GLN A 129 13.81 -10.32 -13.81
CA GLN A 129 13.07 -11.13 -14.77
C GLN A 129 12.69 -12.47 -14.15
N TYR A 130 11.55 -13.00 -14.57
CA TYR A 130 11.15 -14.38 -14.33
C TYR A 130 10.91 -15.09 -15.67
N ARG A 131 10.95 -16.42 -15.65
CA ARG A 131 10.71 -17.25 -16.84
C ARG A 131 9.26 -17.71 -16.85
N THR A 132 8.54 -17.41 -17.92
CA THR A 132 7.14 -17.81 -18.09
C THR A 132 7.02 -19.28 -18.51
N SER A 133 5.79 -19.81 -18.49
CA SER A 133 5.47 -21.15 -19.00
C SER A 133 5.84 -21.32 -20.48
N ASP A 134 5.76 -20.24 -21.26
CA ASP A 134 6.09 -20.20 -22.69
C ASP A 134 7.58 -19.93 -22.95
N ASN A 135 8.40 -20.09 -21.91
CA ASN A 135 9.85 -20.00 -21.99
C ASN A 135 10.37 -18.59 -22.35
N GLN A 136 9.54 -17.55 -22.17
CA GLN A 136 9.90 -16.15 -22.36
C GLN A 136 10.35 -15.53 -21.05
N PHE A 137 11.06 -14.41 -21.13
CA PHE A 137 11.39 -13.59 -19.97
C PHE A 137 10.40 -12.44 -19.85
N GLU A 138 9.86 -12.27 -18.65
CA GLU A 138 8.99 -11.15 -18.31
C GLU A 138 9.47 -10.47 -17.03
N THR A 139 9.09 -9.21 -16.88
CA THR A 139 9.38 -8.41 -15.68
C THR A 139 8.26 -8.59 -14.67
N PRO A 140 8.55 -8.95 -13.41
CA PRO A 140 7.51 -9.08 -12.39
C PRO A 140 6.99 -7.71 -11.96
N LEU A 141 5.74 -7.67 -11.50
CA LEU A 141 5.23 -6.55 -10.71
C LEU A 141 5.74 -6.65 -9.28
N CYS A 142 5.98 -5.51 -8.64
CA CYS A 142 6.36 -5.45 -7.23
C CYS A 142 5.24 -4.81 -6.41
N ILE A 143 4.84 -5.45 -5.32
CA ILE A 143 3.93 -4.90 -4.33
C ILE A 143 4.74 -4.53 -3.10
N HIS A 144 4.78 -3.24 -2.76
CA HIS A 144 5.37 -2.74 -1.52
C HIS A 144 4.29 -2.67 -0.46
N ARG A 145 4.55 -3.27 0.71
CA ARG A 145 3.55 -3.29 1.77
C ARG A 145 4.15 -3.04 3.15
N ALA A 146 3.45 -2.22 3.93
CA ALA A 146 3.76 -1.99 5.34
C ALA A 146 2.47 -2.02 6.19
N PRO A 147 1.94 -3.20 6.55
CA PRO A 147 0.61 -3.37 7.17
C PRO A 147 0.38 -2.65 8.49
N LEU A 148 1.46 -2.36 9.22
CA LEU A 148 1.42 -1.67 10.51
C LEU A 148 2.33 -0.44 10.46
N GLY A 149 2.85 -0.09 9.29
CA GLY A 149 3.79 0.99 9.10
C GLY A 149 5.06 0.82 9.95
N THR A 150 5.50 1.93 10.53
CA THR A 150 6.67 1.92 11.41
C THR A 150 6.29 1.50 12.82
N HIS A 151 7.15 0.70 13.46
CA HIS A 151 6.95 0.24 14.83
C HIS A 151 6.78 1.41 15.80
N GLU A 152 7.52 2.50 15.63
CA GLU A 152 7.42 3.67 16.49
C GLU A 152 6.03 4.32 16.39
N ARG A 153 5.55 4.56 15.16
CA ARG A 153 4.24 5.18 14.95
C ARG A 153 3.13 4.26 15.40
N PHE A 154 3.26 2.96 15.12
CA PHE A 154 2.27 1.97 15.52
C PHE A 154 2.14 1.88 17.04
N LEU A 155 3.27 1.80 17.76
CA LEU A 155 3.28 1.82 19.23
C LEU A 155 2.68 3.11 19.79
N ALA A 156 2.95 4.26 19.17
CA ALA A 156 2.32 5.52 19.56
C ALA A 156 0.79 5.45 19.50
N PHE A 157 0.25 4.87 18.42
CA PHE A 157 -1.19 4.64 18.28
C PHE A 157 -1.74 3.69 19.33
N LEU A 158 -1.05 2.60 19.64
CA LEU A 158 -1.50 1.66 20.67
C LEU A 158 -1.48 2.29 22.06
N ILE A 159 -0.45 3.08 22.39
CA ILE A 159 -0.37 3.82 23.67
C ILE A 159 -1.58 4.74 23.82
N GLU A 160 -1.89 5.52 22.79
CA GLU A 160 -3.09 6.36 22.78
C GLU A 160 -4.35 5.50 22.94
N ARG A 161 -4.55 4.54 22.03
CA ARG A 161 -5.75 3.70 21.95
C ARG A 161 -6.11 2.99 23.26
N TYR A 162 -5.11 2.50 23.97
CA TYR A 162 -5.28 1.77 25.23
C TYR A 162 -5.09 2.63 26.48
N ALA A 163 -4.79 3.92 26.33
CA ALA A 163 -4.46 4.83 27.44
C ALA A 163 -3.40 4.25 28.39
N GLY A 164 -2.42 3.51 27.84
CA GLY A 164 -1.38 2.81 28.58
C GLY A 164 -1.78 1.48 29.24
N ASN A 165 -3.07 1.09 29.21
CA ASN A 165 -3.56 -0.18 29.73
C ASN A 165 -3.70 -1.23 28.61
N PHE A 166 -2.56 -1.75 28.15
CA PHE A 166 -2.49 -2.67 27.02
C PHE A 166 -3.26 -3.99 27.26
N PRO A 167 -3.69 -4.67 26.20
CA PRO A 167 -4.12 -6.07 26.27
C PRO A 167 -3.04 -6.95 26.92
N LEU A 168 -3.45 -8.12 27.44
CA LEU A 168 -2.54 -9.04 28.12
C LEU A 168 -1.43 -9.60 27.22
N TRP A 169 -1.72 -9.75 25.92
CA TRP A 169 -0.80 -10.23 24.91
C TRP A 169 0.09 -9.10 24.38
#